data_AF-A0A1G4VCX6-F1
#
_entry.id   AF-A0A1G4VCX6-F1
#
_cell.length_a   1.000
_cell.length_b   1.000
_cell.length_c   1.000
_cell.angle_alpha   90.00
_cell.angle_beta   90.00
_cell.angle_gamma   90.00
#
_symmetry.space_group_name_H-M   'P 1'
#
loop_
_entity.id
_entity.type
_entity.pdbx_description
1 polymer ?
#
loop_
_entity_poly.entity_id
_entity_poly.type
_entity_poly.pdbx_seq_one_letter_code
_entity_poly.pdbx_strand_id
1 'polypeptide(L)'
;MTGISRHTIFDWQRRGTNPGADKIMVICEALKITPEELLIGTDEYCDVPLTGTTVYKDDIEMQIIRECRELSNSKKKRLLAYASMLANTKE
;
A
#
# COMPACT_ATOMS: atom_id res chain seq x y z
N MET A 1 -19.19 5.85 16.59
CA MET A 1 -18.64 7.23 16.50
C MET A 1 -17.26 7.19 17.11
N THR A 2 -16.25 7.80 16.49
CA THR A 2 -14.83 7.67 16.88
C THR A 2 -14.44 8.43 18.15
N GLY A 3 -15.32 9.26 18.73
CA GLY A 3 -14.95 10.12 19.87
C GLY A 3 -13.90 11.19 19.55
N ILE A 4 -13.39 11.24 18.32
CA ILE A 4 -12.43 12.23 17.83
C ILE A 4 -13.22 13.34 17.13
N SER A 5 -13.08 14.57 17.62
CA SER A 5 -13.75 15.72 16.99
C SER A 5 -13.05 16.12 15.69
N ARG A 6 -13.81 16.67 14.73
CA ARG A 6 -13.22 17.20 13.48
C ARG A 6 -12.20 18.32 13.73
N HIS A 7 -12.39 19.11 14.78
CA HIS A 7 -11.44 20.14 15.19
C HIS A 7 -10.10 19.53 15.58
N THR A 8 -10.13 18.42 16.32
CA THR A 8 -8.92 17.69 16.73
C THR A 8 -8.17 17.12 15.52
N ILE A 9 -8.90 16.56 14.54
CA ILE A 9 -8.30 16.07 13.28
C ILE A 9 -7.65 17.24 12.52
N PHE A 10 -8.35 18.36 12.41
CA PHE A 10 -7.84 19.56 11.76
C PHE A 10 -6.59 20.12 12.46
N ASP A 11 -6.54 20.09 13.79
CA ASP A 11 -5.37 20.51 14.55
C ASP A 11 -4.15 19.64 14.25
N TRP A 12 -4.32 18.31 14.17
CA TRP A 12 -3.23 17.40 13.79
C TRP A 12 -2.68 17.72 12.40
N GLN A 13 -3.59 17.91 11.43
CA GLN A 13 -3.22 18.24 10.05
C GLN A 13 -2.52 19.60 9.96
N ARG A 14 -3.04 20.64 10.64
CA ARG A 14 -2.49 21.99 10.62
C ARG A 14 -1.13 22.08 11.30
N ARG A 15 -0.92 21.31 12.38
CA ARG A 15 0.31 21.34 13.19
C ARG A 15 1.35 20.31 12.76
N GLY A 16 1.01 19.40 11.85
CA GLY A 16 1.88 18.30 11.45
C GLY A 16 2.18 17.34 12.61
N THR A 17 1.23 17.15 13.52
CA THR A 17 1.40 16.32 14.73
C THR A 17 0.60 15.04 14.62
N ASN A 18 1.20 13.92 15.02
CA ASN A 18 0.52 12.64 15.02
C ASN A 18 -0.48 12.50 16.18
N PRO A 19 -1.59 11.75 15.99
CA PRO A 19 -2.48 11.38 17.08
C PRO A 19 -1.74 10.53 18.13
N GLY A 20 -2.18 10.61 19.38
CA GLY A 20 -1.69 9.76 20.46
C GLY A 20 -2.02 8.28 20.23
N ALA A 21 -1.22 7.38 20.81
CA ALA A 21 -1.35 5.93 20.64
C ALA A 21 -2.71 5.38 21.10
N ASP A 22 -3.35 6.05 22.07
CA ASP A 22 -4.72 5.78 22.54
C ASP A 22 -5.77 5.84 21.41
N LYS A 23 -5.47 6.51 20.31
CA LYS A 23 -6.39 6.73 19.19
C LYS A 23 -6.20 5.75 18.04
N ILE A 24 -5.15 4.94 18.06
CA ILE A 24 -4.80 4.00 16.97
C ILE A 24 -5.97 3.07 16.68
N MET A 25 -6.46 2.33 17.68
CA MET A 25 -7.51 1.32 17.47
C MET A 25 -8.81 1.93 16.95
N VAL A 26 -9.17 3.12 17.44
CA VAL A 26 -10.39 3.81 17.02
C VAL A 26 -10.26 4.36 15.60
N ILE A 27 -9.07 4.81 15.20
CA ILE A 27 -8.77 5.20 13.82
C ILE A 27 -8.85 3.96 12.91
N CYS A 28 -8.23 2.86 13.29
CA CYS A 28 -8.28 1.58 12.57
C CYS A 28 -9.71 1.10 12.35
N GLU A 29 -10.55 1.13 13.39
CA GLU A 29 -11.97 0.74 13.30
C GLU A 29 -12.75 1.64 12.34
N ALA A 30 -12.51 2.96 12.38
CA ALA A 30 -13.17 3.92 11.50
C ALA A 30 -12.79 3.73 10.02
N LEU A 31 -11.52 3.41 9.77
CA LEU A 31 -10.95 3.22 8.44
C LEU A 31 -11.08 1.77 7.94
N LYS A 32 -11.50 0.83 8.79
CA LYS A 32 -11.57 -0.62 8.53
C LYS A 32 -10.23 -1.22 8.09
N ILE A 33 -9.16 -0.85 8.77
CA ILE A 33 -7.80 -1.36 8.57
C ILE A 33 -7.24 -1.93 9.87
N THR A 34 -6.17 -2.70 9.78
CA THR A 34 -5.41 -3.22 10.92
C THR A 34 -4.42 -2.18 11.47
N PRO A 35 -4.00 -2.29 12.75
CA PRO A 35 -2.94 -1.45 13.30
C PRO A 35 -1.64 -1.56 12.52
N GLU A 36 -1.31 -2.74 12.01
CA GLU A 36 -0.14 -3.00 11.19
C GLU A 36 -0.20 -2.19 9.89
N GLU A 37 -1.32 -2.25 9.16
CA GLU A 37 -1.54 -1.46 7.94
C GLU A 37 -1.44 0.05 8.19
N LEU A 38 -1.93 0.54 9.34
CA LEU A 38 -1.84 1.94 9.71
C LEU A 38 -0.40 2.38 10.04
N LEU A 39 0.38 1.54 10.72
CA LEU A 39 1.69 1.89 11.28
C LEU A 39 2.87 1.60 10.35
N ILE A 40 2.75 0.64 9.44
CA ILE A 40 3.79 0.37 8.43
C ILE A 40 3.95 1.59 7.51
N GLY A 41 2.87 2.36 7.31
CA GLY A 41 2.82 3.45 6.35
C GLY A 41 2.84 2.93 4.92
N THR A 42 2.19 3.64 4.01
CA THR A 42 2.59 3.55 2.60
C THR A 42 3.88 4.34 2.51
N ASP A 43 5.01 3.67 2.27
CA ASP A 43 6.23 4.32 1.81
C ASP A 43 5.82 5.38 0.77
N GLU A 44 6.26 6.63 0.89
CA GLU A 44 5.75 7.84 0.20
C GLU A 44 5.85 7.80 -1.35
N TYR A 45 5.99 6.62 -1.95
CA TYR A 45 6.11 6.35 -3.38
C TYR A 45 5.23 5.17 -3.87
N CYS A 46 4.24 4.74 -3.10
CA CYS A 46 3.23 3.83 -3.63
C CYS A 46 1.94 4.60 -3.88
N ASP A 47 1.83 5.17 -5.08
CA ASP A 47 0.62 5.76 -5.67
C ASP A 47 -0.43 4.67 -5.99
N VAL A 48 -0.59 3.71 -5.08
CA VAL A 48 -1.65 2.71 -5.12
C VAL A 48 -2.80 3.29 -4.31
N PRO A 49 -3.96 3.54 -4.93
CA PRO A 49 -5.08 4.11 -4.20
C PRO A 49 -5.47 3.15 -3.08
N LEU A 50 -5.50 3.67 -1.86
CA LEU A 50 -6.01 3.02 -0.65
C LEU A 50 -7.54 2.86 -0.79
N THR A 51 -7.97 2.10 -1.79
CA THR A 51 -9.36 1.74 -2.05
C THR A 51 -9.49 0.25 -1.87
N GLY A 52 -9.92 -0.12 -0.66
CA GLY A 52 -10.76 -1.27 -0.35
C GLY A 52 -10.32 -2.63 -0.91
N THR A 53 -9.89 -3.51 -0.01
CA THR A 53 -10.08 -4.96 -0.16
C THR A 53 -9.57 -5.54 -1.49
N THR A 54 -8.30 -5.34 -1.82
CA THR A 54 -7.60 -6.42 -2.53
C THR A 54 -6.94 -7.27 -1.46
N VAL A 55 -7.72 -8.21 -0.93
CA VAL A 55 -7.12 -9.51 -0.58
C VAL A 55 -6.37 -9.89 -1.84
N TYR A 56 -5.05 -9.74 -1.82
CA TYR A 56 -4.21 -10.27 -2.87
C TYR A 56 -4.45 -11.77 -2.84
N LYS A 57 -5.44 -12.23 -3.62
CA LYS A 57 -5.51 -13.63 -4.05
C LYS A 57 -4.12 -13.94 -4.62
N ASP A 58 -3.67 -15.18 -4.49
CA ASP A 58 -2.49 -15.68 -5.18
C ASP A 58 -2.71 -15.59 -6.70
N ASP A 59 -2.71 -14.36 -7.19
CA ASP A 59 -2.83 -13.98 -8.57
C ASP A 59 -1.42 -13.93 -9.13
N ILE A 60 -1.33 -14.25 -10.42
CA ILE A 60 -0.08 -14.41 -11.14
C ILE A 60 0.76 -13.12 -11.02
N GLU A 61 0.12 -11.94 -11.03
CA GLU A 61 0.79 -10.66 -10.83
C GLU A 61 1.56 -10.59 -9.51
N MET A 62 0.98 -11.09 -8.41
CA MET A 62 1.63 -11.08 -7.10
C MET A 62 2.74 -12.11 -6.97
N GLN A 63 2.61 -13.26 -7.62
CA GLN A 63 3.71 -14.22 -7.71
C GLN A 63 4.89 -13.62 -8.50
N ILE A 64 4.62 -12.96 -9.63
CA ILE A 64 5.65 -12.28 -10.43
C ILE A 64 6.36 -11.20 -9.59
N ILE A 65 5.63 -10.37 -8.84
CA ILE A 65 6.23 -9.33 -7.99
C ILE A 65 7.13 -9.94 -6.91
N ARG A 66 6.68 -11.00 -6.22
CA ARG A 66 7.46 -11.70 -5.18
C ARG A 66 8.76 -12.25 -5.76
N GLU A 67 8.68 -13.04 -6.82
CA GLU A 67 9.85 -13.65 -7.44
C GLU A 67 10.80 -12.59 -8.00
N CYS A 68 10.27 -11.50 -8.55
CA CYS A 68 11.09 -10.40 -9.06
C CYS A 68 11.95 -9.75 -7.98
N ARG A 69 11.49 -9.62 -6.72
CA ARG A 69 12.26 -8.93 -5.66
C ARG A 69 13.63 -9.57 -5.44
N GLU A 70 13.72 -10.89 -5.48
CA GLU A 70 14.94 -11.66 -5.23
C GLU A 70 15.90 -11.70 -6.43
N LEU A 71 15.46 -11.26 -7.62
CA LEU A 71 16.28 -11.26 -8.82
C LEU A 71 17.31 -10.11 -8.85
N SER A 72 18.49 -10.41 -9.39
CA SER A 72 19.48 -9.39 -9.71
C SER A 72 19.00 -8.47 -10.85
N ASN A 73 19.54 -7.25 -10.91
CA ASN A 73 19.15 -6.27 -11.94
C ASN A 73 19.32 -6.79 -13.38
N SER A 74 20.33 -7.62 -13.64
CA SER A 74 20.54 -8.25 -14.96
C SER A 74 19.40 -9.22 -15.31
N LYS A 75 18.92 -10.01 -14.35
CA LYS A 75 17.79 -10.93 -14.54
C LYS A 75 16.47 -10.17 -14.70
N LYS A 76 16.25 -9.11 -13.93
CA LYS A 76 15.08 -8.21 -14.05
C LYS A 76 14.99 -7.57 -15.44
N LYS A 77 16.11 -7.04 -15.97
CA LYS A 77 16.18 -6.49 -17.34
C LYS A 77 15.79 -7.51 -18.40
N ARG A 78 16.24 -8.77 -18.24
CA ARG A 78 15.90 -9.85 -19.16
C ARG A 78 14.42 -10.21 -19.09
N LEU A 79 13.84 -10.26 -17.89
CA LEU A 79 12.41 -10.51 -17.70
C LEU A 79 11.56 -9.40 -18.34
N LEU A 80 11.95 -8.14 -18.19
CA LEU A 80 11.29 -7.01 -18.84
C LEU A 80 11.33 -7.12 -20.36
N ALA A 81 12.46 -7.51 -20.94
CA ALA A 81 12.57 -7.72 -22.39
C ALA A 81 11.61 -8.80 -22.91
N TYR A 82 11.46 -9.92 -22.18
CA TYR A 82 10.48 -10.95 -22.52
C TYR A 82 9.04 -10.43 -22.42
N ALA A 83 8.71 -9.70 -21.35
CA ALA A 83 7.39 -9.10 -21.20
C ALA A 83 7.08 -8.11 -22.34
N SER A 84 8.06 -7.28 -22.73
CA SER A 84 7.92 -6.39 -23.89
C SER A 84 7.77 -7.14 -25.21
N MET A 85 8.46 -8.27 -25.40
CA MET A 85 8.26 -9.10 -26.60
C MET A 85 6.84 -9.66 -26.65
N LEU A 86 6.36 -10.23 -25.54
CA LEU A 86 5.01 -10.79 -25.43
C LEU A 86 3.91 -9.74 -25.66
N ALA A 87 4.12 -8.51 -25.18
CA ALA A 87 3.17 -7.41 -25.41
C ALA A 87 3.12 -6.97 -26.89
N ASN A 88 4.21 -7.17 -27.64
CA ASN A 88 4.33 -6.75 -29.03
C ASN A 88 4.03 -7.87 -30.03
N THR A 89 3.97 -9.13 -29.58
CA THR A 89 3.46 -10.24 -30.39
C THR A 89 1.94 -10.12 -30.47
N LYS A 90 1.41 -9.78 -31.66
CA LYS A 90 -0.02 -9.90 -31.94
C LYS A 90 -0.41 -11.39 -31.86
N GLU A 91 -1.43 -11.69 -31.07
CA GLU A 91 -2.11 -13.00 -31.09
C GLU A 91 -2.71 -13.31 -32.46
#